data_AF-A0A357V109-F1
#
_entry.id   AF-A0A357V109-F1
#
_cell.length_a   1.000
_cell.length_b   1.000
_cell.length_c   1.000
_cell.angle_alpha   90.00
_cell.angle_beta   90.00
_cell.angle_gamma   90.00
#
_symmetry.space_group_name_H-M   'P 1'
#
loop_
_entity.id
_entity.type
_entity.pdbx_description
1 polymer ?
#
loop_
_entity_poly.entity_id
_entity_poly.type
_entity_poly.pdbx_seq_one_letter_code
_entity_poly.pdbx_strand_id
1 'polypeptide(L)'
;MGGGTTKVGDPSGKDEMRKALTDDDIAANMAGIKQVFAKFLTFGDGPTDAVMVNNADWLDHLNYLGFLRDVGRHFSINRMMTFDSVRLRLEREQPLTFLEFNYMILQAYDFL
;
A
#
# COMPACT_ATOMS: atom_id res chain seq x y z
N MET A 1 -8.10 3.92 -2.49
CA MET A 1 -7.88 3.99 -1.02
C MET A 1 -7.02 2.83 -0.61
N GLY A 2 -5.98 3.12 0.19
CA GLY A 2 -4.99 2.12 0.59
C GLY A 2 -5.35 1.35 1.85
N GLY A 3 -6.57 0.80 1.97
CA GLY A 3 -6.97 0.08 3.18
C GLY A 3 -6.08 -1.12 3.50
N GLY A 4 -5.77 -1.95 2.49
CA GLY A 4 -4.88 -3.09 2.65
C GLY A 4 -3.40 -2.68 2.78
N THR A 5 -2.93 -1.75 1.95
CA THR A 5 -1.52 -1.28 2.00
C THR A 5 -1.19 -0.52 3.29
N THR A 6 -2.18 0.12 3.93
CA THR A 6 -2.00 0.79 5.24
C THR A 6 -1.70 -0.21 6.37
N LYS A 7 -2.22 -1.46 6.28
CA LYS A 7 -1.93 -2.53 7.24
C LYS A 7 -0.46 -2.97 7.18
N VAL A 8 0.19 -2.78 6.04
CA VAL A 8 1.60 -3.13 5.80
C VAL A 8 2.54 -1.98 6.14
N GLY A 9 2.16 -0.76 5.72
CA GLY A 9 2.89 0.48 6.00
C GLY A 9 3.91 0.82 4.93
N ASP A 10 3.75 2.01 4.33
CA ASP A 10 4.68 2.55 3.33
C ASP A 10 6.00 3.01 3.97
N PRO A 11 7.16 2.42 3.59
CA PRO A 11 8.48 2.83 4.06
C PRO A 11 9.03 4.08 3.34
N SER A 12 8.39 4.54 2.27
CA SER A 12 8.90 5.61 1.41
C SER A 12 8.97 6.95 2.14
N GLY A 13 10.18 7.53 2.21
CA GLY A 13 10.41 8.85 2.81
C GLY A 13 10.25 8.91 4.33
N LYS A 14 10.30 7.77 5.03
CA LYS A 14 10.18 7.70 6.49
C LYS A 14 11.37 6.99 7.14
N ASP A 15 11.82 7.55 8.26
CA ASP A 15 12.96 7.05 9.04
C ASP A 15 12.56 6.01 10.09
N GLU A 16 11.27 5.94 10.46
CA GLU A 16 10.76 5.03 11.48
C GLU A 16 9.63 4.15 10.93
N MET A 17 9.52 2.95 11.50
CA MET A 17 8.39 2.06 11.26
C MET A 17 7.07 2.77 11.61
N ARG A 18 6.07 2.62 10.74
CA ARG A 18 4.72 3.12 11.06
C ARG A 18 4.13 2.32 12.21
N LYS A 19 3.42 3.01 13.10
CA LYS A 19 2.51 2.35 14.05
C LYS A 19 1.42 1.63 13.26
N ALA A 20 1.18 0.36 13.60
CA ALA A 20 0.04 -0.38 13.08
C ALA A 20 -1.25 0.30 13.54
N LEU A 21 -2.13 0.59 12.59
CA LEU A 21 -3.47 1.13 12.85
C LEU A 21 -4.46 -0.01 13.01
N THR A 22 -5.50 0.21 13.81
CA THR A 22 -6.64 -0.71 13.86
C THR A 22 -7.50 -0.56 12.61
N ASP A 23 -8.33 -1.56 12.30
CA ASP A 23 -9.28 -1.47 11.17
C ASP A 23 -10.26 -0.30 11.36
N ASP A 24 -10.66 -0.01 12.60
CA ASP A 24 -11.50 1.13 12.94
C ASP A 24 -10.79 2.47 12.65
N ASP A 25 -9.51 2.59 13.02
CA ASP A 25 -8.71 3.78 12.69
C ASP A 25 -8.57 3.96 11.17
N ILE A 26 -8.34 2.86 10.43
CA ILE A 26 -8.23 2.89 8.97
C ILE A 26 -9.56 3.34 8.35
N ALA A 27 -10.68 2.79 8.83
CA ALA A 27 -12.02 3.15 8.36
C ALA A 27 -12.35 4.64 8.63
N ALA A 28 -12.05 5.13 9.84
CA ALA A 28 -12.25 6.52 10.21
C ALA A 28 -11.41 7.47 9.34
N ASN A 29 -10.13 7.14 9.12
CA ASN A 29 -9.25 7.91 8.25
C ASN A 29 -9.75 7.94 6.80
N MET A 30 -10.19 6.79 6.28
CA MET A 30 -10.73 6.69 4.93
C MET A 30 -11.99 7.53 4.73
N ALA A 31 -12.91 7.52 5.71
CA ALA A 31 -14.10 8.37 5.69
C ALA A 31 -13.73 9.86 5.68
N GLY A 32 -12.76 10.27 6.50
CA GLY A 32 -12.25 11.64 6.50
C GLY A 32 -11.64 12.06 5.16
N ILE A 33 -10.82 11.19 4.56
CA ILE A 33 -10.21 11.43 3.24
C ILE A 33 -11.28 11.57 2.16
N LYS A 34 -12.35 10.76 2.20
CA LYS A 34 -13.48 10.86 1.24
C LYS A 34 -14.13 12.23 1.29
N GLN A 35 -14.36 12.77 2.49
CA GLN A 35 -14.96 14.09 2.65
C GLN A 35 -14.08 15.20 2.07
N VAL A 36 -12.75 15.06 2.15
CA VAL A 36 -11.83 16.02 1.53
C VAL A 36 -11.91 15.94 0.00
N PHE A 37 -11.82 14.74 -0.57
CA PHE A 37 -11.91 14.57 -2.03
C PHE A 37 -13.27 14.99 -2.60
N ALA A 38 -14.36 14.83 -1.86
CA ALA A 38 -15.70 15.24 -2.30
C ALA A 38 -15.83 16.76 -2.53
N LYS A 39 -14.86 17.57 -2.07
CA LYS A 39 -14.78 19.00 -2.39
C LYS A 39 -14.22 19.27 -3.78
N PHE A 40 -13.52 18.30 -4.37
CA PHE A 40 -12.80 18.43 -5.64
C PHE A 40 -13.32 17.51 -6.73
N LEU A 41 -13.97 16.40 -6.34
CA LEU A 41 -14.45 15.34 -7.22
C LEU A 41 -15.94 15.11 -7.01
N THR A 42 -16.66 14.92 -8.11
CA THR A 42 -18.04 14.43 -8.09
C THR A 42 -18.01 12.91 -8.03
N PHE A 43 -18.59 12.32 -6.99
CA PHE A 43 -18.76 10.87 -6.86
C PHE A 43 -20.17 10.47 -7.29
N GLY A 44 -20.30 9.37 -8.02
CA GLY A 44 -21.57 8.88 -8.54
C GLY A 44 -21.38 7.79 -9.58
N ASP A 45 -22.48 7.44 -10.26
CA ASP A 45 -22.52 6.42 -11.31
C ASP A 45 -22.47 7.02 -12.72
N GLY A 46 -22.19 8.32 -12.83
CA GLY A 46 -21.98 8.99 -14.11
C GLY A 46 -20.73 8.47 -14.84
N PRO A 47 -20.65 8.62 -16.18
CA PRO A 47 -19.57 8.06 -16.99
C PRO A 47 -18.18 8.65 -16.68
N THR A 48 -18.13 9.81 -16.02
CA THR A 48 -16.90 10.51 -15.62
C THR A 48 -16.81 10.75 -14.12
N ASP A 49 -17.76 10.20 -13.36
CA ASP A 49 -17.78 10.40 -11.91
C ASP A 49 -16.62 9.64 -11.28
N ALA A 50 -16.05 10.22 -10.23
CA ALA A 50 -14.96 9.60 -9.51
C ALA A 50 -15.45 8.36 -8.76
N VAL A 51 -14.63 7.31 -8.75
CA VAL A 51 -14.86 6.12 -7.94
C VAL A 51 -13.79 6.04 -6.86
N MET A 52 -14.21 5.77 -5.64
CA MET A 52 -13.31 5.57 -4.50
C MET A 52 -13.17 4.09 -4.21
N VAL A 53 -12.29 3.42 -4.95
CA VAL A 53 -11.97 2.00 -4.73
C VAL A 53 -11.11 1.81 -3.47
N ASN A 54 -11.19 0.67 -2.81
CA ASN A 54 -10.36 0.32 -1.67
C ASN A 54 -9.54 -0.94 -1.96
N ASN A 55 -8.21 -0.87 -1.89
CA ASN A 55 -7.38 -2.04 -2.20
C ASN A 55 -7.49 -3.17 -1.19
N ALA A 56 -8.08 -2.93 -0.01
CA ALA A 56 -8.47 -4.02 0.88
C ALA A 56 -9.40 -5.03 0.19
N ASP A 57 -10.23 -4.56 -0.76
CA ASP A 57 -11.23 -5.37 -1.47
C ASP A 57 -10.60 -6.54 -2.25
N TRP A 58 -9.32 -6.46 -2.60
CA TRP A 58 -8.58 -7.57 -3.22
C TRP A 58 -7.39 -8.05 -2.38
N LEU A 59 -6.68 -7.16 -1.68
CA LEU A 59 -5.48 -7.53 -0.93
C LEU A 59 -5.79 -8.41 0.29
N ASP A 60 -6.93 -8.19 0.98
CA ASP A 60 -7.29 -8.98 2.16
C ASP A 60 -7.64 -10.44 1.82
N HIS A 61 -7.89 -10.73 0.54
CA HIS A 61 -8.27 -12.05 0.05
C HIS A 61 -7.13 -12.80 -0.64
N LEU A 62 -5.92 -12.23 -0.69
CA LEU A 62 -4.78 -12.86 -1.33
C LEU A 62 -4.31 -14.09 -0.56
N ASN A 63 -4.29 -15.24 -1.24
CA ASN A 63 -3.60 -16.42 -0.73
C ASN A 63 -2.08 -16.23 -0.86
N TYR A 64 -1.34 -16.36 0.23
CA TYR A 64 0.10 -16.10 0.25
C TYR A 64 0.88 -16.90 -0.81
N LEU A 65 0.64 -18.21 -0.92
CA LEU A 65 1.35 -19.04 -1.89
C LEU A 65 0.94 -18.72 -3.34
N GLY A 66 -0.34 -18.47 -3.58
CA GLY A 66 -0.83 -18.02 -4.89
C GLY A 66 -0.18 -16.70 -5.31
N PHE A 67 -0.21 -15.71 -4.42
CA PHE A 67 0.41 -14.40 -4.63
C PHE A 67 1.91 -14.51 -4.94
N LEU A 68 2.67 -15.30 -4.20
CA LEU A 68 4.09 -15.50 -4.48
C LEU A 68 4.34 -16.12 -5.86
N ARG A 69 3.51 -17.10 -6.26
CA ARG A 69 3.66 -17.79 -7.54
C ARG A 69 3.27 -16.93 -8.73
N ASP A 70 2.19 -16.16 -8.60
CA ASP A 70 1.62 -15.41 -9.71
C ASP A 70 2.25 -14.02 -9.83
N VAL A 71 2.53 -13.38 -8.70
CA VAL A 71 3.03 -12.00 -8.63
C VAL A 71 4.50 -11.98 -8.23
N GLY A 72 4.86 -12.66 -7.14
CA GLY A 72 6.22 -12.62 -6.56
C GLY A 72 7.34 -13.00 -7.53
N ARG A 73 7.07 -13.92 -8.47
CA ARG A 73 8.01 -14.34 -9.53
C ARG A 73 8.49 -13.20 -10.45
N HIS A 74 7.76 -12.09 -10.51
CA HIS A 74 8.10 -10.94 -11.35
C HIS A 74 9.03 -9.95 -10.66
N PHE A 75 9.33 -10.15 -9.37
CA PHE A 75 10.15 -9.25 -8.57
C PHE A 75 11.52 -9.86 -8.29
N SER A 76 12.57 -9.06 -8.51
CA SER A 76 13.94 -9.41 -8.14
C SER A 76 14.33 -8.66 -6.87
N ILE A 77 14.74 -9.39 -5.83
CA ILE A 77 15.20 -8.80 -4.57
C ILE A 77 16.36 -7.82 -4.82
N ASN A 78 17.32 -8.18 -5.68
CA ASN A 78 18.45 -7.31 -6.02
C ASN A 78 17.99 -5.97 -6.58
N ARG A 79 16.99 -5.99 -7.48
CA ARG A 79 16.41 -4.76 -8.03
C ARG A 79 15.66 -3.97 -6.98
N MET A 80 14.87 -4.63 -6.14
CA MET A 80 14.11 -3.96 -5.07
C MET A 80 15.03 -3.24 -4.09
N MET A 81 16.20 -3.82 -3.76
CA MET A 81 17.20 -3.17 -2.89
C MET A 81 17.82 -1.90 -3.49
N THR A 82 17.80 -1.72 -4.81
CA THR A 82 18.35 -0.51 -5.45
C THR A 82 17.44 0.70 -5.35
N PHE A 83 16.16 0.54 -4.98
CA PHE A 83 15.25 1.66 -4.85
C PHE A 83 15.62 2.53 -3.65
N ASP A 84 15.61 3.85 -3.84
CA ASP A 84 16.06 4.80 -2.80
C ASP A 84 15.33 4.64 -1.47
N SER A 85 14.04 4.29 -1.49
CA SER A 85 13.25 4.03 -0.27
C SER A 85 13.79 2.86 0.58
N VAL A 86 14.42 1.87 -0.05
CA VAL A 86 15.03 0.72 0.61
C VAL A 86 16.51 1.00 0.88
N ARG A 87 17.24 1.46 -0.14
CA ARG A 87 18.67 1.74 -0.09
C ARG A 87 19.03 2.71 1.04
N LEU A 88 18.31 3.83 1.18
CA LEU A 88 18.60 4.83 2.21
C LEU A 88 18.39 4.30 3.63
N ARG A 89 17.40 3.42 3.85
CA ARG A 89 17.18 2.81 5.17
C ARG A 89 18.29 1.82 5.52
N LEU A 90 18.74 1.02 4.54
CA LEU A 90 19.87 0.11 4.71
C LEU A 90 21.18 0.86 4.97
N GLU A 91 21.45 1.95 4.23
CA GLU A 91 22.64 2.80 4.41
C GLU A 91 22.68 3.46 5.80
N ARG A 92 21.51 3.75 6.39
CA ARG A 92 21.36 4.33 7.73
C ARG A 92 21.33 3.27 8.84
N GLU A 93 21.56 1.99 8.52
CA GLU A 93 21.43 0.85 9.43
C GLU A 93 20.05 0.77 10.12
N GLN A 94 19.03 1.36 9.50
CA GLN A 94 17.66 1.30 10.01
C GLN A 94 17.05 -0.05 9.62
N PRO A 95 16.44 -0.78 10.57
CA PRO A 95 15.77 -2.03 10.26
C PRO A 95 14.67 -1.79 9.23
N LEU A 96 14.64 -2.63 8.18
CA LEU A 96 13.51 -2.71 7.25
C LEU A 96 12.86 -4.08 7.44
N THR A 97 11.62 -4.09 7.88
CA THR A 97 10.90 -5.35 8.13
C THR A 97 10.50 -6.01 6.82
N PHE A 98 10.35 -7.34 6.85
CA PHE A 98 9.80 -8.07 5.70
C PHE A 98 8.42 -7.53 5.30
N LEU A 99 7.61 -7.11 6.27
CA LEU A 99 6.31 -6.50 6.04
C LEU A 99 6.45 -5.24 5.17
N GLU A 100 7.27 -4.27 5.59
CA GLU A 100 7.51 -3.03 4.84
C GLU A 100 8.13 -3.28 3.46
N PHE A 101 9.00 -4.29 3.33
CA PHE A 101 9.57 -4.67 2.04
C PHE A 101 8.51 -5.17 1.04
N ASN A 102 7.46 -5.84 1.52
CA ASN A 102 6.36 -6.30 0.67
C ASN A 102 5.42 -5.17 0.23
N TYR A 103 5.48 -3.99 0.85
CA TYR A 103 4.65 -2.84 0.47
C TYR A 103 4.77 -2.51 -1.02
N MET A 104 6.01 -2.53 -1.56
CA MET A 104 6.26 -2.22 -2.97
C MET A 104 5.60 -3.22 -3.93
N ILE A 105 5.52 -4.49 -3.52
CA ILE A 105 4.90 -5.55 -4.33
C ILE A 105 3.39 -5.38 -4.32
N LEU A 106 2.79 -5.10 -3.15
CA LEU A 106 1.35 -4.89 -3.03
C LEU A 106 0.89 -3.62 -3.75
N GLN A 107 1.66 -2.54 -3.67
CA GLN A 107 1.37 -1.33 -4.44
C GLN A 107 1.50 -1.56 -5.95
N ALA A 108 2.46 -2.38 -6.40
CA ALA A 108 2.54 -2.76 -7.80
C ALA A 108 1.36 -3.65 -8.24
N TYR A 109 0.86 -4.50 -7.35
CA TYR A 109 -0.31 -5.34 -7.59
C TYR A 109 -1.60 -4.51 -7.77
N ASP A 110 -1.75 -3.40 -7.04
CA ASP A 110 -2.91 -2.50 -7.17
C ASP A 110 -3.09 -1.92 -8.59
N PHE A 111 -2.04 -1.90 -9.41
CA PHE A 111 -2.08 -1.32 -10.76
C PHE A 111 -2.26 -2.36 -11.89
N LEU A 112 -2.16 -3.65 -11.57
CA LEU A 112 -2.31 -4.76 -12.53
C LEU A 112 -3.76 -4.87 -13.01
#